data_AF-A0A554SP16-F1
#
_entry.id   AF-A0A554SP16-F1
#
_cell.length_a   1.000
_cell.length_b   1.000
_cell.length_c   1.000
_cell.angle_alpha   90.00
_cell.angle_beta   90.00
_cell.angle_gamma   90.00
#
_symmetry.space_group_name_H-M   'P 1'
#
loop_
_entity.id
_entity.type
_entity.pdbx_description
1 polymer ?
#
loop_
_entity_poly.entity_id
_entity_poly.type
_entity_poly.pdbx_seq_one_letter_code
_entity_poly.pdbx_strand_id
1 'polypeptide(L)'
;MMTPTLLDFLRTLPGRCHECGHHAEVQGHERSCSKASEPFDRATEGMARTVAAHPDDAAIVDKAIESACRAGIEFSANDFRHLTDQISEPNVIGARVRAWAAAKKIVNVGYEPSNLPGTHAHRIGRYIAAGKKAA
;
A
#
# COMPACT_ATOMS: atom_id res chain seq x y z
N MET A 1 0.25 9.11 37.61
CA MET A 1 -0.15 7.81 37.05
C MET A 1 0.12 7.87 35.56
N MET A 2 1.05 7.06 35.03
CA MET A 2 1.33 7.02 33.59
C MET A 2 0.26 6.18 32.89
N THR A 3 -0.35 6.73 31.85
CA THR A 3 -1.34 6.02 31.02
C THR A 3 -0.62 4.92 30.23
N PRO A 4 -1.06 3.66 30.29
CA PRO A 4 -0.44 2.60 29.52
C PRO A 4 -0.56 2.91 28.02
N THR A 5 0.52 2.71 27.28
CA THR A 5 0.54 2.97 25.85
C THR A 5 -0.23 1.88 25.09
N LEU A 6 -0.62 2.16 23.85
CA LEU A 6 -1.22 1.14 22.97
C LEU A 6 -0.33 -0.12 22.88
N LEU A 7 0.99 0.06 22.91
CA LEU A 7 1.95 -1.04 22.88
C LEU A 7 1.86 -1.90 24.16
N ASP A 8 1.64 -1.28 25.32
CA ASP A 8 1.48 -1.99 26.59
C ASP A 8 0.18 -2.80 26.64
N PHE A 9 -0.90 -2.28 26.06
CA PHE A 9 -2.16 -3.02 25.92
C PHE A 9 -2.03 -4.20 24.93
N LEU A 10 -1.38 -3.99 23.78
CA LEU A 10 -1.23 -5.05 22.79
C LEU A 10 -0.38 -6.23 23.30
N ARG A 11 0.52 -5.99 24.25
CA ARG A 11 1.34 -7.04 24.89
C ARG A 11 0.57 -7.95 25.84
N THR A 12 -0.60 -7.53 26.35
CA THR A 12 -1.39 -8.33 27.31
C THR A 12 -2.36 -9.29 26.63
N LEU A 13 -2.54 -9.19 25.31
CA LEU A 13 -3.48 -10.05 24.58
C LEU A 13 -2.86 -11.42 24.26
N PRO A 14 -3.62 -12.52 24.38
CA PRO A 14 -3.14 -13.87 24.11
C PRO A 14 -2.74 -14.03 22.62
N GLY A 15 -1.74 -14.87 22.36
CA GLY A 15 -1.24 -15.14 21.01
C GLY A 15 -0.30 -14.07 20.42
N ARG A 16 0.01 -13.02 21.20
CA ARG A 16 0.93 -11.95 20.78
C ARG A 16 2.31 -12.06 21.41
N CYS A 17 3.32 -11.63 20.67
CA CYS A 17 4.70 -11.55 21.13
C CYS A 17 4.84 -10.45 22.20
N HIS A 18 5.42 -10.80 23.35
CA HIS A 18 5.59 -9.89 24.48
C HIS A 18 6.59 -8.76 24.21
N GLU A 19 7.53 -8.95 23.27
CA GLU A 19 8.50 -7.91 22.94
C GLU A 19 7.94 -6.86 21.96
N CYS A 20 7.26 -7.31 20.89
CA CYS A 20 6.84 -6.45 19.77
C CYS A 20 5.32 -6.36 19.53
N GLY A 21 4.48 -7.13 20.23
CA GLY A 21 3.01 -7.08 20.12
C GLY A 21 2.40 -7.79 18.90
N HIS A 22 3.20 -8.47 18.07
CA HIS A 22 2.73 -9.17 16.87
C HIS A 22 2.06 -10.50 17.17
N HIS A 23 0.99 -10.83 16.45
CA HIS A 23 0.27 -12.09 16.60
C HIS A 23 0.85 -13.18 15.70
N ALA A 24 1.35 -14.28 16.24
CA ALA A 24 2.15 -15.23 15.46
C ALA A 24 1.37 -15.90 14.31
N GLU A 25 0.13 -16.30 14.55
CA GLU A 25 -0.71 -16.99 13.56
C GLU A 25 -1.22 -16.04 12.46
N VAL A 26 -1.64 -14.83 12.83
CA VAL A 26 -2.22 -13.84 11.90
C VAL A 26 -1.15 -13.00 11.21
N GLN A 27 -0.01 -12.79 11.85
CA GLN A 27 1.09 -11.91 11.39
C GLN A 27 2.43 -12.65 11.19
N GLY A 28 2.44 -13.99 11.24
CA GLY A 28 3.50 -14.84 10.68
C GLY A 28 4.83 -14.61 11.39
N HIS A 29 4.76 -14.66 12.72
CA HIS A 29 5.90 -14.41 13.59
C HIS A 29 6.57 -15.75 13.92
N GLU A 30 7.76 -16.00 13.40
CA GLU A 30 8.52 -17.21 13.73
C GLU A 30 9.04 -17.18 15.17
N ARG A 31 9.18 -18.38 15.76
CA ARG A 31 9.21 -18.66 17.21
C ARG A 31 10.48 -18.22 17.97
N SER A 32 11.37 -17.43 17.38
CA SER A 32 12.55 -16.93 18.08
C SER A 32 12.87 -15.51 17.64
N CYS A 33 12.42 -14.51 18.38
CA CYS A 33 12.69 -13.13 18.01
C CYS A 33 12.98 -12.25 19.22
N SER A 34 14.11 -11.53 19.05
CA SER A 34 14.58 -10.33 19.73
C SER A 34 14.91 -9.25 18.69
N LYS A 35 13.89 -8.76 17.94
CA LYS A 35 13.91 -8.05 16.61
C LYS A 35 13.73 -8.96 15.38
N ALA A 36 12.54 -9.51 15.15
CA ALA A 36 12.25 -10.36 13.99
C ALA A 36 12.49 -9.52 12.74
N SER A 37 13.49 -9.94 12.00
CA SER A 37 14.10 -9.31 10.83
C SER A 37 13.08 -8.78 9.83
N GLU A 38 13.22 -7.49 9.50
CA GLU A 38 12.54 -6.69 8.46
C GLU A 38 11.00 -6.89 8.37
N PRO A 39 10.18 -5.84 8.31
CA PRO A 39 8.73 -6.02 8.21
C PRO A 39 8.39 -6.87 6.98
N PHE A 40 8.05 -8.13 7.23
CA PHE A 40 7.37 -9.01 6.28
C PHE A 40 5.98 -8.41 6.10
N ASP A 41 5.90 -7.39 5.25
CA ASP A 41 4.71 -6.59 5.06
C ASP A 41 3.69 -7.46 4.33
N ARG A 42 2.86 -8.19 5.10
CA ARG A 42 1.71 -8.97 4.60
C ARG A 42 0.85 -8.16 3.64
N ALA A 43 0.79 -6.84 3.78
CA ALA A 43 0.09 -6.00 2.83
C ALA A 43 0.74 -6.08 1.43
N THR A 44 2.07 -6.10 1.37
CA THR A 44 2.84 -6.27 0.13
C THR A 44 2.67 -7.67 -0.46
N GLU A 45 2.66 -8.74 0.36
CA GLU A 45 2.37 -10.09 -0.13
C GLU A 45 0.94 -10.23 -0.66
N GLY A 46 -0.06 -9.70 0.07
CA GLY A 46 -1.45 -9.68 -0.37
C GLY A 46 -1.62 -8.95 -1.69
N MET A 47 -1.02 -7.76 -1.83
CA MET A 47 -1.00 -7.01 -3.09
C MET A 47 -0.34 -7.78 -4.24
N ALA A 48 0.79 -8.45 -3.98
CA ALA A 48 1.47 -9.26 -4.99
C ALA A 48 0.62 -10.45 -5.45
N ARG A 49 -0.05 -11.14 -4.52
CA ARG A 49 -0.98 -12.23 -4.83
C ARG A 49 -2.19 -11.76 -5.64
N THR A 50 -2.79 -10.63 -5.26
CA THR A 50 -3.88 -10.00 -6.01
C THR A 50 -3.45 -9.66 -7.44
N VAL A 51 -2.29 -9.03 -7.62
CA VAL A 51 -1.77 -8.71 -8.96
C VAL A 51 -1.48 -9.97 -9.77
N ALA A 52 -0.90 -11.00 -9.16
CA ALA A 52 -0.60 -12.27 -9.84
C ALA A 52 -1.86 -13.03 -10.28
N ALA A 53 -2.97 -12.88 -9.53
CA ALA A 53 -4.26 -13.45 -9.87
C ALA A 53 -4.99 -12.66 -10.97
N HIS A 54 -4.66 -11.39 -11.16
CA HIS A 54 -5.32 -10.49 -12.12
C HIS A 54 -4.30 -9.78 -13.04
N PRO A 55 -3.57 -10.53 -13.90
CA PRO A 55 -2.52 -9.97 -14.74
C PRO A 55 -3.06 -8.99 -15.81
N ASP A 56 -4.25 -9.23 -16.33
CA ASP A 56 -4.87 -8.35 -17.34
C ASP A 56 -5.28 -6.99 -16.74
N ASP A 57 -5.89 -7.01 -15.54
CA ASP A 57 -6.21 -5.80 -14.78
C ASP A 57 -4.93 -5.00 -14.46
N ALA A 58 -3.85 -5.70 -14.09
CA ALA A 58 -2.56 -5.08 -13.83
C ALA A 58 -1.99 -4.40 -15.08
N ALA A 59 -2.13 -5.00 -16.25
CA ALA A 59 -1.68 -4.43 -17.52
C ALA A 59 -2.48 -3.18 -17.92
N ILE A 60 -3.80 -3.16 -17.66
CA ILE A 60 -4.66 -1.99 -17.90
C ILE A 60 -4.21 -0.82 -17.02
N VAL A 61 -4.02 -1.07 -15.72
CA VAL A 61 -3.58 -0.05 -14.78
C VAL A 61 -2.17 0.44 -15.10
N ASP A 62 -1.23 -0.45 -15.44
CA ASP A 62 0.13 -0.07 -15.80
C ASP A 62 0.18 0.83 -17.04
N LYS A 63 -0.67 0.59 -18.05
CA LYS A 63 -0.79 1.47 -19.23
C LYS A 63 -1.31 2.87 -18.86
N ALA A 64 -2.26 2.96 -17.93
CA ALA A 64 -2.78 4.23 -17.46
C ALA A 64 -1.72 5.04 -16.69
N ILE A 65 -0.98 4.38 -15.79
CA ILE A 65 0.15 4.99 -15.07
C ILE A 65 1.23 5.46 -16.05
N GLU A 66 1.59 4.62 -17.04
CA GLU A 66 2.57 4.98 -18.06
C GLU A 66 2.14 6.21 -18.85
N SER A 67 0.86 6.29 -19.23
CA SER A 67 0.30 7.43 -19.96
C SER A 67 0.40 8.72 -19.15
N ALA A 68 0.05 8.68 -17.86
CA ALA A 68 0.21 9.82 -16.95
C ALA A 68 1.68 10.24 -16.81
N CYS A 69 2.60 9.27 -16.69
CA CYS A 69 4.03 9.54 -16.60
C CYS A 69 4.58 10.21 -17.88
N ARG A 70 4.18 9.71 -19.05
CA ARG A 70 4.57 10.27 -20.36
C ARG A 70 4.07 11.71 -20.50
N ALA A 71 2.82 11.97 -20.12
CA ALA A 71 2.24 13.31 -20.08
C ALA A 71 2.94 14.23 -19.07
N GLY A 72 3.54 13.67 -18.02
CA GLY A 72 4.21 14.44 -16.97
C GLY A 72 3.25 15.17 -16.04
N ILE A 73 2.03 14.64 -15.90
CA ILE A 73 1.02 15.16 -15.00
C ILE A 73 1.15 14.49 -13.62
N GLU A 74 0.76 15.22 -12.59
CA GLU A 74 0.55 14.62 -11.27
C GLU A 74 -0.68 13.71 -11.31
N PHE A 75 -0.63 12.62 -10.57
CA PHE A 75 -1.75 11.69 -10.43
C PHE A 75 -1.73 10.98 -9.08
N SER A 76 -2.84 10.37 -8.70
CA SER A 76 -2.99 9.52 -7.53
C SER A 76 -3.74 8.23 -7.89
N ALA A 77 -3.91 7.33 -6.92
CA ALA A 77 -4.76 6.15 -7.11
C ALA A 77 -6.25 6.51 -7.31
N ASN A 78 -6.70 7.70 -6.90
CA ASN A 78 -8.07 8.16 -7.12
C ASN A 78 -8.34 8.43 -8.60
N ASP A 79 -7.36 8.97 -9.33
CA ASP A 79 -7.52 9.34 -10.73
C ASP A 79 -7.80 8.12 -11.61
N PHE A 80 -7.32 6.94 -11.21
CA PHE A 80 -7.52 5.69 -11.94
C PHE A 80 -8.79 4.93 -11.56
N ARG A 81 -9.64 5.46 -10.68
CA ARG A 81 -10.84 4.73 -10.25
C ARG A 81 -11.87 4.53 -11.33
N HIS A 82 -11.92 5.38 -12.34
CA HIS A 82 -12.77 5.14 -13.52
C HIS A 82 -12.41 3.83 -14.25
N LEU A 83 -11.22 3.25 -13.99
CA LEU A 83 -10.86 1.94 -14.53
C LEU A 83 -11.60 0.79 -13.85
N THR A 84 -12.30 0.99 -12.73
CA THR A 84 -13.07 -0.08 -12.07
C THR A 84 -14.20 -0.63 -12.93
N ASP A 85 -14.64 0.12 -13.94
CA ASP A 85 -15.62 -0.35 -14.92
C ASP A 85 -15.00 -1.27 -15.98
N GLN A 86 -13.66 -1.32 -16.05
CA GLN A 86 -12.87 -2.04 -17.06
C GLN A 86 -11.99 -3.15 -16.47
N ILE A 87 -11.89 -3.24 -15.15
CA ILE A 87 -11.08 -4.25 -14.43
C ILE A 87 -11.96 -5.04 -13.48
N SER A 88 -11.61 -6.31 -13.27
CA SER A 88 -12.35 -7.20 -12.38
C SER A 88 -12.03 -7.00 -10.90
N GLU A 89 -10.80 -6.57 -10.58
CA GLU A 89 -10.30 -6.42 -9.21
C GLU A 89 -9.78 -5.00 -8.93
N PRO A 90 -10.60 -4.12 -8.32
CA PRO A 90 -10.24 -2.73 -8.03
C PRO A 90 -8.99 -2.55 -7.17
N ASN A 91 -8.64 -3.52 -6.31
CA ASN A 91 -7.47 -3.41 -5.44
C ASN A 91 -6.15 -3.46 -6.21
N VAL A 92 -6.16 -3.91 -7.47
CA VAL A 92 -5.00 -3.88 -8.36
C VAL A 92 -4.49 -2.45 -8.56
N ILE A 93 -5.37 -1.43 -8.58
CA ILE A 93 -4.97 -0.03 -8.78
C ILE A 93 -3.93 0.41 -7.74
N GLY A 94 -4.26 0.24 -6.46
CA GLY A 94 -3.36 0.62 -5.36
C GLY A 94 -2.07 -0.21 -5.35
N ALA A 95 -2.18 -1.51 -5.63
CA ALA A 95 -1.04 -2.42 -5.70
C ALA A 95 -0.03 -2.00 -6.79
N ARG A 96 -0.53 -1.63 -7.98
CA ARG A 96 0.34 -1.19 -9.10
C ARG A 96 0.97 0.17 -8.83
N VAL A 97 0.22 1.15 -8.34
CA VAL A 97 0.80 2.47 -7.99
C VAL A 97 1.94 2.29 -6.97
N ARG A 98 1.74 1.45 -5.93
CA ARG A 98 2.79 1.16 -4.95
C ARG A 98 3.99 0.44 -5.58
N ALA A 99 3.76 -0.52 -6.48
CA ALA A 99 4.84 -1.21 -7.19
C ALA A 99 5.69 -0.25 -8.04
N TRP A 100 5.07 0.70 -8.75
CA TRP A 100 5.77 1.72 -9.52
C TRP A 100 6.59 2.68 -8.63
N ALA A 101 6.03 3.07 -7.48
CA ALA A 101 6.73 3.90 -6.49
C ALA A 101 7.93 3.15 -5.87
N ALA A 102 7.75 1.88 -5.48
CA ALA A 102 8.82 1.04 -4.97
C ALA A 102 9.95 0.83 -6.00
N ALA A 103 9.59 0.71 -7.28
CA ALA A 103 10.53 0.67 -8.40
C ALA A 103 11.16 2.03 -8.75
N LYS A 104 10.85 3.11 -8.00
CA LYS A 104 11.33 4.48 -8.21
C LYS A 104 11.04 5.05 -9.60
N LYS A 105 10.02 4.53 -10.29
CA LYS A 105 9.57 5.05 -11.60
C LYS A 105 8.75 6.33 -11.46
N ILE A 106 8.16 6.52 -10.28
CA ILE A 106 7.34 7.66 -9.92
C ILE A 106 7.78 8.14 -8.55
N VAL A 107 7.65 9.44 -8.30
CA VAL A 107 8.06 10.07 -7.04
C VAL A 107 6.85 10.70 -6.36
N ASN A 108 6.76 10.53 -5.05
CA ASN A 108 5.68 11.13 -4.28
C ASN A 108 5.89 12.65 -4.18
N VAL A 109 4.87 13.43 -4.54
CA VAL A 109 4.86 14.90 -4.52
C VAL A 109 3.86 15.48 -3.52
N GLY A 110 3.33 14.62 -2.64
CA GLY A 110 2.39 15.01 -1.60
C GLY A 110 1.30 13.98 -1.40
N TYR A 111 0.22 14.44 -0.78
CA TYR A 111 -0.89 13.59 -0.38
C TYR A 111 -2.22 14.28 -0.63
N GLU A 112 -3.24 13.48 -0.93
CA GLU A 112 -4.61 13.93 -1.04
C GLU A 112 -5.57 12.99 -0.29
N PRO A 113 -6.78 13.45 0.06
CA PRO A 113 -7.80 12.60 0.67
C PRO A 113 -8.23 11.45 -0.25
N SER A 114 -8.49 10.27 0.32
CA SER A 114 -9.19 9.19 -0.37
C SER A 114 -10.63 9.58 -0.67
N ASN A 115 -11.11 9.29 -1.89
CA ASN A 115 -12.53 9.40 -2.24
C ASN A 115 -13.28 8.04 -2.15
N LEU A 116 -12.77 7.04 -1.41
CA LEU A 116 -13.41 5.71 -1.23
C LEU A 116 -14.43 5.80 -0.08
N PRO A 117 -15.72 5.50 -0.31
CA PRO A 117 -16.71 5.42 0.76
C PRO A 117 -16.25 4.41 1.84
N GLY A 118 -16.17 4.84 3.10
CA GLY A 118 -15.69 4.00 4.22
C GLY A 118 -14.20 4.13 4.56
N THR A 119 -13.41 4.89 3.81
CA THR A 119 -11.98 5.15 4.10
C THR A 119 -11.75 6.56 4.64
N HIS A 120 -12.40 6.92 5.75
CA HIS A 120 -12.47 8.31 6.23
C HIS A 120 -11.13 8.95 6.70
N ALA A 121 -9.99 8.26 6.69
CA ALA A 121 -8.75 8.80 7.27
C ALA A 121 -7.45 8.52 6.50
N HIS A 122 -7.48 7.86 5.34
CA HIS A 122 -6.25 7.48 4.65
C HIS A 122 -5.85 8.53 3.61
N ARG A 123 -4.70 9.15 3.83
CA ARG A 123 -4.02 9.98 2.82
C ARG A 123 -3.50 9.09 1.70
N ILE A 124 -3.85 9.42 0.45
CA ILE A 124 -3.35 8.77 -0.75
C ILE A 124 -2.18 9.60 -1.28
N GLY A 125 -1.09 8.94 -1.68
CA GLY A 125 0.05 9.60 -2.28
C GLY A 125 -0.31 10.18 -3.65
N ARG A 126 0.12 11.42 -3.90
CA ARG A 126 0.19 12.01 -5.24
C ARG A 126 1.57 11.77 -5.80
N TYR A 127 1.65 11.45 -7.09
CA TYR A 127 2.86 11.02 -7.77
C TYR A 127 3.03 11.73 -9.10
N ILE A 128 4.29 11.87 -9.53
CA ILE A 128 4.67 12.28 -10.88
C ILE A 128 5.79 11.35 -11.38
N ALA A 129 6.00 11.29 -12.69
CA ALA A 129 7.12 10.55 -13.27
C ALA A 129 8.46 10.96 -12.62
N ALA A 130 9.30 9.97 -12.30
CA ALA A 130 10.64 10.24 -11.80
C ALA A 130 11.44 11.07 -12.82
N GLY A 131 12.14 12.10 -12.33
CA GLY A 131 12.91 13.03 -13.17
C GLY A 131 12.09 14.19 -13.77
N LYS A 132 10.77 14.20 -13.63
CA LYS A 132 9.94 15.38 -13.89
C LYS A 132 9.67 16.14 -12.58
N LYS A 133 9.71 17.47 -12.64
CA LYS A 133 9.27 18.34 -11.53
C LYS A 133 7.78 18.64 -11.70
N ALA A 134 7.06 18.73 -10.58
CA ALA A 134 5.75 19.37 -10.54
C ALA A 134 5.88 20.76 -11.19
N ALA A 135 5.00 21.05 -12.15
CA ALA A 135 4.97 22.33 -12.87
C ALA A 135 4.46 23.46 -11.97
#